data_AF-B5AJU6-F1
#
_entry.id   AF-B5AJU6-F1
#
_cell.length_a   1.000
_cell.length_b   1.000
_cell.length_c   1.000
_cell.angle_alpha   90.00
_cell.angle_beta   90.00
_cell.angle_gamma   90.00
#
_symmetry.space_group_name_H-M   'P 1'
#
loop_
_entity.id
_entity.type
_entity.pdbx_description
1 polymer ?
#
loop_
_entity_poly.entity_id
_entity_poly.type
_entity_poly.pdbx_seq_one_letter_code
_entity_poly.pdbx_strand_id
1 'polypeptide(L)'
;VETKHQMYSIPEDAMTGTAEMLFDYIAECISDFLDRQHIKHRKLPLGFTFSFPVRHEDIDKGILLNWTKGFKASGAEGNNVVGLLRDAIKRRGDFEMDVVAMVNDTVATMISCYYEDRSCEVGMIVGTGCNACYMEEMRTVELVEGEEGRMCVNTEWGAFGANGELEEFRLEYDRVVDETSLNPGQQLYEKLISGKYMGELVRLVLLKLVNE
;
A
#
# COMPACT_ATOMS: atom_id res chain seq x y z
N VAL A 1 5.39 -8.93 24.72
CA VAL A 1 5.84 -7.52 24.61
C VAL A 1 4.62 -6.74 24.18
N GLU A 2 4.23 -5.70 24.91
CA GLU A 2 3.06 -4.90 24.54
C GLU A 2 3.45 -3.89 23.45
N THR A 3 2.78 -3.95 22.31
CA THR A 3 3.03 -3.06 21.17
C THR A 3 2.43 -1.68 21.45
N LYS A 4 3.29 -0.65 21.48
CA LYS A 4 2.85 0.74 21.58
C LYS A 4 2.58 1.29 20.18
N HIS A 5 1.44 1.95 19.99
CA HIS A 5 1.03 2.53 18.72
C HIS A 5 0.35 3.89 18.93
N GLN A 6 0.33 4.70 17.87
CA GLN A 6 -0.38 5.97 17.81
C GLN A 6 -0.88 6.19 16.39
N MET A 7 -2.11 6.70 16.25
CA MET A 7 -2.70 7.01 14.96
C MET A 7 -2.60 8.50 14.68
N TYR A 8 -2.27 8.84 13.44
CA TYR A 8 -2.19 10.20 12.93
C TYR A 8 -3.05 10.33 11.68
N SER A 9 -3.86 11.39 11.60
CA SER A 9 -4.68 11.67 10.43
C SER A 9 -3.90 12.53 9.45
N ILE A 10 -3.61 12.00 8.26
CA ILE A 10 -2.91 12.76 7.21
C ILE A 10 -3.84 13.87 6.70
N PRO A 11 -3.43 15.15 6.74
CA PRO A 11 -4.22 16.25 6.19
C PRO A 11 -4.41 16.10 4.68
N GLU A 12 -5.56 16.53 4.15
CA GLU A 12 -5.87 16.46 2.71
C GLU A 12 -4.84 17.22 1.86
N ASP A 13 -4.38 18.37 2.35
CA ASP A 13 -3.33 19.18 1.71
C ASP A 13 -2.00 18.41 1.60
N ALA A 14 -1.69 17.53 2.56
CA ALA A 14 -0.50 16.67 2.49
C ALA A 14 -0.72 15.48 1.55
N MET A 15 -1.94 14.91 1.50
CA MET A 15 -2.29 13.82 0.58
C MET A 15 -2.25 14.23 -0.89
N THR A 16 -2.56 15.50 -1.18
CA THR A 16 -2.73 16.04 -2.54
C THR A 16 -1.69 17.09 -2.93
N GLY A 17 -0.82 17.50 -2.00
CA GLY A 17 0.24 18.50 -2.20
C GLY A 17 1.50 17.95 -2.87
N THR A 18 2.66 18.15 -2.25
CA THR A 18 3.96 17.63 -2.73
C THR A 18 4.42 16.43 -1.93
N ALA A 19 5.30 15.62 -2.51
CA ALA A 19 5.98 14.54 -1.81
C ALA A 19 6.70 15.08 -0.56
N GLU A 20 7.39 16.22 -0.67
CA GLU A 20 8.06 16.86 0.47
C GLU A 20 7.08 17.14 1.61
N MET A 21 5.92 17.75 1.33
CA MET A 21 4.89 18.01 2.35
C MET A 21 4.40 16.72 3.01
N LEU A 22 4.13 15.67 2.23
CA LEU A 22 3.67 14.38 2.76
C LEU A 22 4.72 13.72 3.66
N PHE A 23 5.96 13.62 3.20
CA PHE A 23 7.01 12.93 3.93
C PHE A 23 7.53 13.75 5.13
N ASP A 24 7.50 15.07 5.07
CA ASP A 24 7.80 15.93 6.23
C ASP A 24 6.74 15.78 7.32
N TYR A 25 5.45 15.68 6.93
CA TYR A 25 4.37 15.35 7.87
C TYR A 25 4.55 13.97 8.50
N ILE A 26 4.96 12.95 7.72
CA ILE A 26 5.27 11.61 8.25
C ILE A 26 6.44 11.69 9.25
N ALA A 27 7.52 12.41 8.93
CA ALA A 27 8.65 12.60 9.84
C ALA A 27 8.22 13.34 11.12
N GLU A 28 7.25 14.24 11.04
CA GLU A 28 6.63 14.88 12.20
C GLU A 28 5.91 13.92 13.12
N CYS A 29 5.08 13.05 12.55
CA CYS A 29 4.38 12.02 13.31
C CYS A 29 5.36 11.07 14.00
N ILE A 30 6.43 10.66 13.32
CA ILE A 30 7.48 9.82 13.90
C ILE A 30 8.15 10.52 15.09
N SER A 31 8.54 11.78 14.93
CA SER A 31 9.17 12.57 16.01
C SER A 31 8.26 12.71 17.23
N ASP A 32 6.99 13.06 17.04
CA ASP A 32 6.00 13.15 18.13
C ASP A 32 5.83 11.81 18.86
N PHE A 33 5.78 10.70 18.12
CA PHE A 33 5.72 9.36 18.73
C PHE A 33 6.96 9.06 19.57
N LEU A 34 8.16 9.30 19.03
CA LEU A 34 9.42 9.05 19.72
C LEU A 34 9.57 9.91 20.99
N ASP A 35 9.10 11.15 20.96
CA ASP A 35 9.08 12.06 22.11
C ASP A 35 8.15 11.56 23.22
N ARG A 36 6.91 11.17 22.86
CA ARG A 36 5.93 10.61 23.82
C ARG A 36 6.39 9.30 24.44
N GLN A 37 7.17 8.51 23.69
CA GLN A 37 7.76 7.27 24.20
C GLN A 37 9.11 7.46 24.89
N HIS A 38 9.62 8.70 24.95
CA HIS A 38 10.90 9.06 25.56
C HIS A 38 12.10 8.29 24.98
N ILE A 39 12.07 8.02 23.67
CA ILE A 39 13.08 7.21 22.96
C ILE A 39 13.73 7.95 21.77
N LYS A 40 13.49 9.25 21.61
CA LYS A 40 14.09 10.08 20.54
C LYS A 40 15.63 10.04 20.48
N HIS A 41 16.27 9.81 21.63
CA HIS A 41 17.73 9.68 21.75
C HIS A 41 18.30 8.37 21.18
N ARG A 42 17.46 7.42 20.77
CA ARG A 42 17.89 6.12 20.24
C ARG A 42 17.84 6.12 18.73
N LYS A 43 18.90 5.57 18.12
CA LYS A 43 18.87 5.18 16.70
C LYS A 43 18.15 3.84 16.58
N LEU A 44 16.98 3.82 15.95
CA LEU A 44 16.13 2.64 15.82
C LEU A 44 16.02 2.19 14.36
N PRO A 45 15.96 0.86 14.09
CA PRO A 45 15.58 0.37 12.79
C PRO A 45 14.08 0.66 12.54
N LEU A 46 13.75 1.08 11.33
CA LEU A 46 12.39 1.36 10.89
C LEU A 46 12.05 0.43 9.71
N GLY A 47 10.97 -0.33 9.86
CA GLY A 47 10.28 -0.99 8.76
C GLY A 47 9.17 -0.08 8.25
N PHE A 48 9.19 0.24 6.96
CA PHE A 48 8.23 1.14 6.33
C PHE A 48 7.17 0.32 5.60
N THR A 49 5.99 0.13 6.19
CA THR A 49 4.85 -0.43 5.44
C THR A 49 4.25 0.65 4.55
N PHE A 50 4.31 0.47 3.23
CA PHE A 50 3.83 1.44 2.24
C PHE A 50 2.89 0.77 1.25
N SER A 51 1.59 0.92 1.49
CA SER A 51 0.50 0.20 0.80
C SER A 51 0.11 0.78 -0.56
N PHE A 52 1.09 0.98 -1.44
CA PHE A 52 0.89 1.46 -2.81
C PHE A 52 1.68 0.62 -3.81
N PRO A 53 1.30 0.63 -5.11
CA PRO A 53 2.07 -0.04 -6.15
C PRO A 53 3.50 0.50 -6.23
N VAL A 54 4.45 -0.35 -5.89
CA VAL A 54 5.87 -0.01 -5.89
C VAL A 54 6.64 -1.08 -6.65
N ARG A 55 7.58 -0.64 -7.48
CA ARG A 55 8.62 -1.51 -8.02
C ARG A 55 9.80 -1.53 -7.06
N HIS A 56 9.98 -2.64 -6.35
CA HIS A 56 11.14 -2.88 -5.51
C HIS A 56 12.40 -3.07 -6.37
N GLU A 57 13.45 -2.33 -6.01
CA GLU A 57 14.80 -2.53 -6.55
C GLU A 57 15.71 -3.19 -5.49
N ASP A 58 15.38 -3.02 -4.21
CA ASP A 58 15.99 -3.69 -3.07
C ASP A 58 14.98 -3.70 -1.89
N ILE A 59 15.29 -4.39 -0.79
CA ILE A 59 14.42 -4.43 0.40
C ILE A 59 14.17 -3.05 1.01
N ASP A 60 15.12 -2.13 0.88
CA ASP A 60 15.06 -0.75 1.38
C ASP A 60 14.95 0.28 0.24
N LYS A 61 14.59 -0.15 -0.97
CA LYS A 61 14.51 0.72 -2.14
C LYS A 61 13.32 0.35 -3.01
N GLY A 62 12.38 1.28 -3.13
CA GLY A 62 11.21 1.06 -3.99
C GLY A 62 10.72 2.32 -4.67
N ILE A 63 10.45 2.18 -5.96
CA ILE A 63 9.99 3.24 -6.84
C ILE A 63 8.47 3.21 -6.89
N LEU A 64 7.81 4.28 -6.43
CA LEU A 64 6.36 4.39 -6.54
C LEU A 64 5.96 4.42 -8.02
N LEU A 65 5.07 3.53 -8.43
CA LEU A 65 4.60 3.47 -9.81
C LEU A 65 3.47 4.47 -10.06
N ASN A 66 2.42 4.41 -9.25
CA ASN A 66 1.28 5.29 -9.33
C ASN A 66 0.59 5.38 -7.97
N TRP A 67 -0.03 6.53 -7.70
CA TRP A 67 -0.90 6.66 -6.55
C TRP A 67 -2.22 5.91 -6.74
N THR A 68 -2.77 5.47 -5.61
CA THR A 68 -4.12 4.89 -5.51
C THR A 68 -4.82 5.48 -4.30
N LYS A 69 -6.05 5.02 -4.00
CA LYS A 69 -6.76 5.34 -2.74
C LYS A 69 -6.96 6.85 -2.45
N GLY A 70 -6.90 7.70 -3.49
CA GLY A 70 -7.12 9.15 -3.39
C GLY A 70 -5.87 9.99 -3.12
N PHE A 71 -4.70 9.38 -2.96
CA PHE A 71 -3.43 10.10 -2.86
C PHE A 71 -3.05 10.69 -4.22
N LYS A 72 -2.44 11.89 -4.22
CA LYS A 72 -1.96 12.59 -5.43
C LYS A 72 -0.72 13.46 -5.19
N ALA A 73 0.05 13.19 -4.12
CA ALA A 73 1.22 13.98 -3.78
C ALA A 73 2.24 14.01 -4.94
N SER A 74 2.45 15.19 -5.50
CA SER A 74 3.30 15.42 -6.67
C SER A 74 4.77 15.18 -6.37
N GLY A 75 5.51 14.61 -7.32
CA GLY A 75 6.93 14.31 -7.17
C GLY A 75 7.25 13.02 -6.41
N ALA A 76 6.25 12.23 -6.02
CA ALA A 76 6.46 10.91 -5.43
C ALA A 76 6.49 9.78 -6.47
N GLU A 77 5.59 9.82 -7.46
CA GLU A 77 5.56 8.84 -8.55
C GLU A 77 6.88 8.88 -9.34
N GLY A 78 7.40 7.71 -9.69
CA GLY A 78 8.70 7.53 -10.33
C GLY A 78 9.92 7.71 -9.40
N ASN A 79 9.72 7.98 -8.10
CA ASN A 79 10.80 8.24 -7.15
C ASN A 79 10.91 7.18 -6.05
N ASN A 80 12.11 7.07 -5.46
CA ASN A 80 12.36 6.15 -4.35
C ASN A 80 11.72 6.67 -3.06
N VAL A 81 10.63 6.02 -2.62
CA VAL A 81 9.87 6.45 -1.43
C VAL A 81 10.65 6.31 -0.12
N VAL A 82 11.58 5.35 -0.04
CA VAL A 82 12.47 5.23 1.12
C VAL A 82 13.46 6.40 1.16
N GLY A 83 13.94 6.83 -0.01
CA GLY A 83 14.76 8.04 -0.15
C GLY A 83 14.01 9.28 0.31
N LEU A 84 12.76 9.46 -0.14
CA LEU A 84 11.91 10.58 0.27
C LEU A 84 11.70 10.64 1.79
N LEU A 85 11.48 9.48 2.44
CA LEU A 85 11.38 9.40 3.90
C LEU A 85 12.71 9.70 4.58
N ARG A 86 13.84 9.17 4.08
CA ARG A 86 15.19 9.45 4.62
C ARG A 86 15.51 10.94 4.55
N ASP A 87 15.17 11.59 3.43
CA ASP A 87 15.38 13.03 3.25
C ASP A 87 14.52 13.85 4.22
N ALA A 88 13.26 13.45 4.46
CA ALA A 88 12.38 14.11 5.43
C ALA A 88 12.90 13.98 6.87
N ILE A 89 13.33 12.78 7.27
CA ILE A 89 13.96 12.54 8.58
C ILE A 89 15.21 13.43 8.74
N LYS A 90 16.05 13.51 7.69
CA LYS A 90 17.25 14.33 7.69
C LYS A 90 16.95 15.84 7.74
N ARG A 91 15.96 16.33 6.97
CA ARG A 91 15.51 17.73 7.01
C ARG A 91 15.03 18.12 8.40
N ARG A 92 14.32 17.21 9.08
CA ARG A 92 13.83 17.44 10.44
C ARG A 92 14.95 17.52 11.47
N GLY A 93 15.88 16.56 11.45
CA GLY A 93 17.15 16.61 12.18
C GLY A 93 17.07 16.49 13.71
N ASP A 94 15.90 16.22 14.30
CA ASP A 94 15.70 16.09 15.74
C ASP A 94 15.68 14.63 16.24
N PHE A 95 15.76 13.64 15.34
CA PHE A 95 15.90 12.22 15.67
C PHE A 95 16.69 11.46 14.58
N GLU A 96 17.17 10.26 14.93
CA GLU A 96 17.83 9.36 13.97
C GLU A 96 17.08 8.04 13.83
N MET A 97 16.89 7.60 12.58
CA MET A 97 16.32 6.29 12.26
C MET A 97 17.04 5.67 11.08
N ASP A 98 17.08 4.34 11.07
CA ASP A 98 17.63 3.56 9.97
C ASP A 98 16.49 2.83 9.27
N VAL A 99 16.12 3.27 8.07
CA VAL A 99 15.06 2.62 7.29
C VAL A 99 15.64 1.36 6.67
N VAL A 100 15.38 0.20 7.28
CA VAL A 100 16.02 -1.09 6.93
C VAL A 100 15.21 -1.91 5.92
N ALA A 101 13.92 -1.62 5.79
CA ALA A 101 13.03 -2.33 4.88
C ALA A 101 11.82 -1.47 4.53
N MET A 102 11.29 -1.69 3.33
CA MET A 102 9.98 -1.22 2.91
C MET A 102 9.15 -2.40 2.39
N VAL A 103 7.93 -2.52 2.89
CA VAL A 103 7.06 -3.68 2.66
C VAL A 103 5.67 -3.24 2.25
N ASN A 104 4.99 -4.05 1.43
CA ASN A 104 3.56 -3.92 1.19
C ASN A 104 2.76 -4.41 2.42
N ASP A 105 1.53 -3.92 2.61
CA ASP A 105 0.68 -4.31 3.75
C ASP A 105 0.32 -5.80 3.75
N THR A 106 0.10 -6.41 2.57
CA THR A 106 -0.13 -7.86 2.47
C THR A 106 1.07 -8.65 3.00
N VAL A 107 2.29 -8.25 2.63
CA VAL A 107 3.55 -8.87 3.08
C VAL A 107 3.74 -8.68 4.58
N ALA A 108 3.51 -7.48 5.09
CA ALA A 108 3.58 -7.19 6.53
C ALA A 108 2.55 -8.03 7.32
N THR A 109 1.34 -8.18 6.78
CA THR A 109 0.27 -8.99 7.36
C THR A 109 0.66 -10.46 7.42
N MET A 110 1.21 -10.99 6.32
CA MET A 110 1.72 -12.36 6.25
C MET A 110 2.84 -12.59 7.27
N ILE A 111 3.85 -11.70 7.33
CA ILE A 111 4.97 -11.82 8.28
C ILE A 111 4.47 -11.76 9.72
N SER A 112 3.50 -10.90 10.02
CA SER A 112 2.91 -10.80 11.35
C SER A 112 2.22 -12.10 11.76
N CYS A 113 1.51 -12.76 10.84
CA CYS A 113 0.89 -14.07 11.10
C CYS A 113 1.95 -15.18 11.18
N TYR A 114 2.94 -15.16 10.29
CA TYR A 114 4.06 -16.10 10.26
C TYR A 114 4.86 -16.13 11.56
N TYR A 115 4.92 -14.99 12.27
CA TYR A 115 5.58 -14.90 13.58
C TYR A 115 4.94 -15.86 14.61
N GLU A 116 3.62 -16.04 14.56
CA GLU A 116 2.87 -16.94 15.45
C GLU A 116 2.70 -18.34 14.85
N ASP A 117 2.45 -18.41 13.54
CA ASP A 117 2.24 -19.67 12.80
C ASP A 117 3.18 -19.76 11.60
N ARG A 118 4.22 -20.60 11.72
CA ARG A 118 5.23 -20.83 10.67
C ARG A 118 4.70 -21.48 9.40
N SER A 119 3.43 -21.88 9.35
CA SER A 119 2.79 -22.38 8.13
C SER A 119 2.10 -21.27 7.32
N CYS A 120 2.05 -20.04 7.82
CA CYS A 120 1.46 -18.90 7.11
C CYS A 120 2.35 -18.47 5.94
N GLU A 121 1.92 -18.78 4.72
CA GLU A 121 2.63 -18.45 3.48
C GLU A 121 1.82 -17.54 2.54
N VAL A 122 0.68 -17.02 3.00
CA VAL A 122 -0.21 -16.13 2.24
C VAL A 122 -0.67 -14.99 3.13
N GLY A 123 -0.57 -13.77 2.63
CA GLY A 123 -1.17 -12.57 3.22
C GLY A 123 -2.27 -12.02 2.32
N MET A 124 -3.36 -11.56 2.91
CA MET A 124 -4.48 -10.99 2.16
C MET A 124 -5.05 -9.77 2.88
N ILE A 125 -5.32 -8.73 2.11
CA ILE A 125 -5.99 -7.51 2.59
C ILE A 125 -7.31 -7.40 1.86
N VAL A 126 -8.40 -7.28 2.62
CA VAL A 126 -9.75 -6.94 2.12
C VAL A 126 -10.27 -5.80 2.99
N GLY A 127 -10.14 -4.57 2.49
CA GLY A 127 -10.52 -3.35 3.21
C GLY A 127 -10.92 -2.27 2.23
N THR A 128 -10.34 -1.06 2.34
CA THR A 128 -10.53 0.00 1.32
C THR A 128 -10.09 -0.46 -0.06
N GLY A 129 -9.01 -1.23 -0.14
CA GLY A 129 -8.56 -1.95 -1.34
C GLY A 129 -8.59 -3.46 -1.14
N CYS A 130 -8.16 -4.21 -2.15
CA CYS A 130 -8.01 -5.66 -2.08
C CYS A 130 -6.68 -6.08 -2.70
N ASN A 131 -5.86 -6.82 -1.95
CA ASN A 131 -4.57 -7.33 -2.43
C ASN A 131 -4.19 -8.66 -1.75
N ALA A 132 -3.26 -9.41 -2.34
CA ALA A 132 -2.64 -10.56 -1.70
C ALA A 132 -1.15 -10.69 -2.01
N CYS A 133 -0.44 -11.38 -1.13
CA CYS A 133 0.92 -11.86 -1.35
C CYS A 133 1.05 -13.33 -0.96
N TYR A 134 2.08 -14.00 -1.45
CA TYR A 134 2.40 -15.37 -1.07
C TYR A 134 3.90 -15.67 -1.20
N MET A 135 4.37 -16.73 -0.54
CA MET A 135 5.74 -17.23 -0.69
C MET A 135 5.87 -18.11 -1.93
N GLU A 136 6.65 -17.64 -2.91
CA GLU A 136 6.92 -18.31 -4.18
C GLU A 136 8.35 -18.88 -4.21
N GLU A 137 8.55 -19.93 -5.00
CA GLU A 137 9.87 -20.52 -5.26
C GLU A 137 10.69 -19.62 -6.19
N MET A 138 11.95 -19.33 -5.84
CA MET A 138 12.80 -18.41 -6.63
C MET A 138 12.93 -18.82 -8.10
N ARG A 139 12.96 -20.13 -8.38
CA ARG A 139 12.99 -20.68 -9.75
C ARG A 139 11.79 -20.30 -10.64
N THR A 140 10.68 -19.82 -10.09
CA THR A 140 9.51 -19.34 -10.86
C THR A 140 9.46 -17.82 -10.94
N VAL A 141 10.30 -17.11 -10.18
CA VAL A 141 10.39 -15.64 -10.16
C VAL A 141 11.40 -15.17 -11.19
N GLU A 142 11.00 -15.14 -12.45
CA GLU A 142 11.89 -14.81 -13.59
C GLU A 142 12.49 -13.39 -13.55
N LEU A 143 11.89 -12.48 -12.77
CA LEU A 143 12.29 -11.08 -12.70
C LEU A 143 13.46 -10.81 -11.73
N VAL A 144 13.88 -11.79 -10.94
CA VAL A 144 14.97 -11.67 -9.97
C VAL A 144 16.01 -12.74 -10.25
N GLU A 145 17.29 -12.37 -10.25
CA GLU A 145 18.37 -13.33 -10.47
C GLU A 145 18.48 -14.33 -9.31
N GLY A 146 18.65 -15.61 -9.66
CA GLY A 146 18.83 -16.72 -8.72
C GLY A 146 17.65 -17.69 -8.71
N GLU A 147 17.94 -18.96 -8.47
CA GLU A 147 16.92 -20.03 -8.46
C GLU A 147 16.76 -20.67 -7.07
N GLU A 148 17.65 -20.35 -6.12
CA GLU A 148 17.68 -20.95 -4.79
C GLU A 148 16.84 -20.18 -3.77
N GLY A 149 16.05 -20.90 -2.99
CA GLY A 149 15.24 -20.33 -1.92
C GLY A 149 13.86 -19.86 -2.40
N ARG A 150 13.25 -18.97 -1.62
CA ARG A 150 11.89 -18.49 -1.82
C ARG A 150 11.81 -16.98 -1.66
N MET A 151 10.88 -16.36 -2.36
CA MET A 151 10.61 -14.93 -2.31
C MET A 151 9.12 -14.68 -2.10
N CYS A 152 8.80 -13.68 -1.28
CA CYS A 152 7.42 -13.23 -1.17
C CYS A 152 7.03 -12.41 -2.41
N VAL A 153 6.00 -12.84 -3.12
CA VAL A 153 5.44 -12.15 -4.27
C VAL A 153 4.23 -11.34 -3.82
N ASN A 154 4.32 -10.02 -3.95
CA ASN A 154 3.16 -9.14 -3.89
C ASN A 154 2.47 -9.17 -5.26
N THR A 155 1.22 -9.63 -5.31
CA THR A 155 0.52 -9.88 -6.58
C THR A 155 -0.03 -8.62 -7.23
N GLU A 156 -0.34 -7.59 -6.44
CA GLU A 156 -1.12 -6.43 -6.89
C GLU A 156 -2.39 -6.86 -7.68
N TRP A 157 -3.06 -7.93 -7.23
CA TRP A 157 -4.14 -8.60 -7.97
C TRP A 157 -5.38 -7.73 -8.25
N GLY A 158 -5.44 -6.53 -7.65
CA GLY A 158 -6.54 -5.59 -7.83
C GLY A 158 -6.66 -5.15 -9.29
N ALA A 159 -5.53 -5.15 -10.02
CA ALA A 159 -5.45 -4.83 -11.43
C ALA A 159 -5.98 -5.94 -12.37
N PHE A 160 -6.29 -7.13 -11.86
CA PHE A 160 -6.82 -8.23 -12.67
C PHE A 160 -8.11 -7.80 -13.40
N GLY A 161 -8.24 -8.21 -14.66
CA GLY A 161 -9.33 -7.82 -15.55
C GLY A 161 -9.06 -6.61 -16.43
N ALA A 162 -8.00 -5.84 -16.18
CA ALA A 162 -7.70 -4.63 -16.96
C ALA A 162 -7.44 -4.89 -18.46
N ASN A 163 -7.12 -6.13 -18.86
CA ASN A 163 -6.99 -6.50 -20.29
C ASN A 163 -8.23 -7.23 -20.84
N GLY A 164 -9.36 -7.18 -20.13
CA GLY A 164 -10.64 -7.76 -20.54
C GLY A 164 -10.92 -9.16 -19.98
N GLU A 165 -10.06 -9.70 -19.10
CA GLU A 165 -10.24 -11.02 -18.50
C GLU A 165 -11.53 -11.12 -17.66
N LEU A 166 -12.06 -9.98 -17.21
CA LEU A 166 -13.29 -9.91 -16.41
C LEU A 166 -14.52 -9.43 -17.20
N GLU A 167 -14.40 -9.14 -18.50
CA GLU A 167 -15.45 -8.41 -19.23
C GLU A 167 -16.78 -9.17 -19.29
N GLU A 168 -16.75 -10.50 -19.37
CA GLU A 168 -17.96 -11.33 -19.38
C GLU A 168 -18.67 -11.40 -18.02
N PHE A 169 -17.97 -11.10 -16.93
CA PHE A 169 -18.49 -11.18 -15.56
C PHE A 169 -18.98 -9.83 -15.03
N ARG A 170 -18.64 -8.73 -15.70
CA ARG A 170 -19.02 -7.37 -15.27
C ARG A 170 -20.47 -7.06 -15.60
N LEU A 171 -21.22 -6.65 -14.58
CA LEU A 171 -22.57 -6.12 -14.70
C LEU A 171 -22.55 -4.66 -15.12
N GLU A 172 -23.72 -4.13 -15.50
CA GLU A 172 -23.89 -2.72 -15.84
C GLU A 172 -23.45 -1.77 -14.70
N TYR A 173 -23.67 -2.17 -13.45
CA TYR A 173 -23.28 -1.38 -12.28
C TYR A 173 -21.76 -1.31 -12.12
N ASP A 174 -21.05 -2.41 -12.40
CA ASP A 174 -19.59 -2.47 -12.33
C ASP A 174 -18.95 -1.57 -13.39
N ARG A 175 -19.60 -1.42 -14.55
CA ARG A 175 -19.18 -0.48 -15.60
C ARG A 175 -19.37 0.96 -15.15
N VAL A 176 -20.54 1.29 -14.59
CA VAL A 176 -20.80 2.65 -14.07
C VAL A 176 -19.84 3.03 -12.95
N VAL A 177 -19.57 2.13 -11.98
CA VAL A 177 -18.60 2.39 -10.90
C VAL A 177 -17.20 2.65 -11.45
N ASP A 178 -16.77 1.87 -12.43
CA ASP A 178 -15.46 2.02 -13.05
C ASP A 178 -15.34 3.33 -13.85
N GLU A 179 -16.29 3.61 -14.73
CA GLU A 179 -16.31 4.80 -15.60
C GLU A 179 -16.35 6.11 -14.79
N THR A 180 -17.02 6.10 -13.65
CA THR A 180 -17.13 7.27 -12.75
C THR A 180 -16.00 7.36 -11.72
N SER A 181 -15.13 6.34 -11.64
CA SER A 181 -14.02 6.32 -10.68
C SER A 181 -12.89 7.28 -11.05
N LEU A 182 -11.98 7.51 -10.10
CA LEU A 182 -10.75 8.29 -10.35
C LEU A 182 -9.78 7.61 -11.32
N ASN A 183 -9.95 6.31 -11.59
CA ASN A 183 -9.06 5.48 -12.39
C ASN A 183 -9.86 4.53 -13.31
N PRO A 184 -10.60 5.05 -14.31
CA PRO A 184 -11.37 4.22 -15.23
C PRO A 184 -10.50 3.20 -15.97
N GLY A 185 -11.01 1.97 -16.13
CA GLY A 185 -10.33 0.86 -16.79
C GLY A 185 -9.22 0.20 -15.97
N GLN A 186 -8.94 0.70 -14.76
CA GLN A 186 -7.92 0.15 -13.87
C GLN A 186 -8.53 -0.42 -12.60
N GLN A 187 -7.79 -1.29 -11.91
CA GLN A 187 -8.20 -1.88 -10.62
C GLN A 187 -9.59 -2.56 -10.68
N LEU A 188 -9.89 -3.24 -11.79
CA LEU A 188 -11.23 -3.77 -12.04
C LEU A 188 -11.62 -4.83 -11.01
N TYR A 189 -10.74 -5.79 -10.72
CA TYR A 189 -10.99 -6.79 -9.68
C TYR A 189 -11.16 -6.17 -8.30
N GLU A 190 -10.35 -5.17 -7.95
CA GLU A 190 -10.49 -4.45 -6.68
C GLU A 190 -11.86 -3.74 -6.58
N LYS A 191 -12.35 -3.15 -7.67
CA LYS A 191 -13.68 -2.49 -7.72
C LYS A 191 -14.84 -3.44 -7.46
N LEU A 192 -14.68 -4.73 -7.75
CA LEU A 192 -15.71 -5.74 -7.52
C LEU A 192 -15.74 -6.23 -6.06
N ILE A 193 -14.64 -6.11 -5.32
CA ILE A 193 -14.46 -6.78 -4.02
C ILE A 193 -14.30 -5.80 -2.86
N SER A 194 -13.59 -4.69 -3.07
CA SER A 194 -13.15 -3.87 -1.95
C SER A 194 -14.29 -3.06 -1.32
N GLY A 195 -14.13 -2.76 -0.04
CA GLY A 195 -15.09 -1.99 0.74
C GLY A 195 -15.31 -0.56 0.23
N LYS A 196 -14.35 0.01 -0.52
CA LYS A 196 -14.50 1.34 -1.13
C LYS A 196 -15.62 1.36 -2.19
N TYR A 197 -15.80 0.27 -2.94
CA TYR A 197 -16.69 0.23 -4.10
C TYR A 197 -17.98 -0.54 -3.83
N MET A 198 -17.97 -1.48 -2.88
CA MET A 198 -19.13 -2.31 -2.55
C MET A 198 -20.39 -1.50 -2.20
N GLY A 199 -20.25 -0.41 -1.45
CA GLY A 199 -21.38 0.46 -1.12
C GLY A 199 -21.98 1.16 -2.34
N GLU A 200 -21.15 1.54 -3.31
CA GLU A 200 -21.59 2.21 -4.53
C GLU A 200 -22.30 1.25 -5.48
N LEU A 201 -21.82 0.01 -5.59
CA LEU A 201 -22.51 -1.06 -6.33
C LEU A 201 -23.92 -1.29 -5.78
N VAL A 202 -24.05 -1.41 -4.45
CA VAL A 202 -25.36 -1.56 -3.79
C VAL A 202 -26.25 -0.35 -4.05
N ARG A 203 -25.71 0.88 -3.97
CA ARG A 203 -26.46 2.12 -4.25
C ARG A 203 -27.05 2.11 -5.66
N LEU A 204 -26.27 1.71 -6.67
CA LEU A 204 -26.72 1.65 -8.07
C LEU A 204 -27.81 0.61 -8.28
N VAL A 205 -27.70 -0.57 -7.67
CA VAL A 205 -28.76 -1.60 -7.71
C VAL A 205 -30.04 -1.07 -7.08
N LEU A 206 -29.97 -0.45 -5.91
CA LEU A 206 -31.14 0.12 -5.22
C LEU A 206 -31.79 1.24 -6.03
N LEU A 207 -31.00 2.10 -6.68
CA LEU A 207 -31.54 3.14 -7.56
C LEU A 207 -32.29 2.56 -8.75
N LYS A 208 -31.82 1.45 -9.33
CA LYS A 208 -32.57 0.79 -10.41
C LYS A 208 -33.91 0.28 -9.91
N LEU A 209 -33.92 -0.44 -8.78
CA LEU A 209 -35.14 -1.01 -8.20
C LEU A 209 -36.19 0.04 -7.79
N VAL A 210 -35.78 1.26 -7.42
CA VAL A 210 -36.70 2.34 -7.07
C VAL A 210 -37.29 3.03 -8.30
N ASN A 211 -36.61 2.98 -9.44
CA ASN A 211 -37.03 3.61 -10.69
C ASN A 211 -37.80 2.65 -11.63
N GLU A 212 -37.94 1.38 -11.25
CA GLU A 212 -38.81 0.38 -11.87
C GLU A 212 -40.23 0.43 -11.29
#